data_AF-A0A0L9TDF8-F1
#
_entry.id   AF-A0A0L9TDF8-F1
#
_cell.length_a   1.000
_cell.length_b   1.000
_cell.length_c   1.000
_cell.angle_alpha   90.00
_cell.angle_beta   90.00
_cell.angle_gamma   90.00
#
_symmetry.space_group_name_H-M   'P 1'
#
loop_
_entity.id
_entity.type
_entity.pdbx_description
1 polymer ?
#
loop_
_entity_poly.entity_id
_entity_poly.type
_entity_poly.pdbx_seq_one_letter_code
_entity_poly.pdbx_strand_id
1 'polypeptide(L)'
;MPLDQIKQLRILLRKEANLSWYEPEKEENLSLPKLPSVSETISKLDPSPSYLRCKNCNGRLICDVQSFVCVFCGTNSRKDLPPEPIKFKSTIGYRWLLESLQLDGSVLF
;
A
#
# COMPACT_ATOMS: atom_id res chain seq x y z
N MET A 1 25.67 -29.01 -19.46
CA MET A 1 24.67 -29.43 -18.45
C MET A 1 23.58 -30.22 -19.15
N PRO A 2 23.17 -31.41 -18.66
CA PRO A 2 22.14 -32.21 -19.31
C PRO A 2 20.76 -31.55 -19.08
N LEU A 3 20.27 -30.81 -20.06
CA LEU A 3 19.02 -30.05 -19.96
C LEU A 3 17.82 -30.93 -19.56
N ASP A 4 17.78 -32.17 -20.04
CA ASP A 4 16.69 -33.10 -19.73
C ASP A 4 16.61 -33.45 -18.25
N GLN A 5 17.75 -33.60 -17.57
CA GLN A 5 17.79 -33.88 -16.13
C GLN A 5 17.28 -32.67 -15.32
N ILE A 6 17.61 -31.46 -15.76
CA ILE A 6 17.12 -30.22 -15.14
C ILE A 6 15.60 -30.09 -15.34
N LYS A 7 15.08 -30.43 -16.52
CA LYS A 7 13.63 -30.42 -16.80
C LYS A 7 12.90 -31.44 -15.92
N GLN A 8 13.41 -32.66 -15.82
CA GLN A 8 12.82 -33.71 -14.97
C GLN A 8 12.81 -33.32 -13.49
N LEU A 9 13.93 -32.78 -12.97
CA LEU A 9 14.01 -32.31 -11.58
C LEU A 9 12.97 -31.23 -11.28
N ARG A 10 12.79 -30.26 -12.19
CA ARG A 10 11.77 -29.19 -12.04
C ARG A 10 10.35 -29.74 -11.99
N ILE A 11 10.02 -30.75 -12.80
CA ILE A 11 8.70 -31.38 -12.81
C ILE A 11 8.43 -32.06 -11.46
N LEU A 12 9.40 -32.84 -10.96
CA LEU A 12 9.27 -33.55 -9.69
C LEU A 12 9.09 -32.61 -8.51
N LEU A 13 9.92 -31.56 -8.42
CA LEU A 13 9.82 -30.57 -7.34
C LEU A 13 8.49 -29.81 -7.34
N ARG A 14 7.92 -29.53 -8.51
CA ARG A 14 6.60 -28.89 -8.62
C ARG A 14 5.48 -29.82 -8.20
N LYS A 15 5.56 -31.10 -8.56
CA LYS A 15 4.58 -32.11 -8.14
C LYS A 15 4.57 -32.25 -6.62
N GLU A 16 5.74 -32.27 -6.00
CA GLU A 16 5.89 -32.31 -4.54
C GLU A 16 5.28 -31.06 -3.86
N ALA A 17 5.45 -29.89 -4.48
CA ALA A 17 4.90 -28.62 -3.98
C ALA A 17 3.39 -28.42 -4.29
N ASN A 18 2.68 -29.41 -4.86
CA ASN A 18 1.32 -29.27 -5.38
C ASN A 18 1.14 -28.15 -6.44
N LEU A 19 2.21 -27.85 -7.18
CA LEU A 19 2.24 -26.88 -8.29
C LEU A 19 2.25 -27.58 -9.66
N SER A 20 1.69 -28.80 -9.75
CA SER A 20 1.65 -29.58 -11.00
C SER A 20 0.85 -28.92 -12.12
N TRP A 21 0.05 -27.89 -11.80
CA TRP A 21 -0.70 -27.07 -12.76
C TRP A 21 0.16 -26.02 -13.47
N TYR A 22 1.35 -25.70 -12.94
CA TYR A 22 2.20 -24.62 -13.45
C TYR A 22 3.19 -25.16 -14.50
N GLU A 23 2.84 -24.95 -15.78
CA GLU A 23 3.68 -25.26 -16.94
C GLU A 23 4.12 -23.97 -17.65
N PRO A 24 5.31 -23.44 -17.34
CA PRO A 24 5.78 -22.19 -17.94
C PRO A 24 5.92 -22.27 -19.46
N GLU A 25 6.21 -23.45 -20.03
CA GLU A 25 6.34 -23.65 -21.47
C GLU A 25 4.97 -23.61 -22.21
N LYS A 26 3.86 -23.86 -21.50
CA LYS A 26 2.49 -23.59 -21.99
C LYS A 26 2.06 -22.16 -21.73
N GLU A 27 2.54 -21.56 -20.64
CA GLU A 27 2.25 -20.17 -20.26
C GLU A 27 3.05 -19.11 -21.03
N GLU A 28 4.13 -19.48 -21.73
CA GLU A 28 4.84 -18.55 -22.63
C GLU A 28 3.93 -17.98 -23.74
N ASN A 29 2.82 -18.66 -24.05
CA ASN A 29 1.78 -18.18 -24.97
C ASN A 29 0.49 -17.73 -24.28
N LEU A 30 0.41 -17.82 -22.95
CA LEU A 30 -0.74 -17.32 -22.19
C LEU A 30 -0.48 -15.85 -21.88
N SER A 31 -1.13 -14.99 -22.66
CA SER A 31 -1.25 -13.57 -22.32
C SER A 31 -1.76 -13.47 -20.88
N LEU A 32 -0.93 -12.98 -19.96
CA LEU A 32 -1.36 -12.73 -18.59
C LEU A 32 -2.62 -11.85 -18.66
N PRO A 33 -3.68 -12.17 -17.90
CA PRO A 33 -4.85 -11.31 -17.86
C PRO A 33 -4.38 -9.92 -17.46
N LYS A 34 -4.82 -8.92 -18.21
CA LYS A 34 -4.43 -7.53 -17.96
C LYS A 34 -4.92 -7.18 -16.56
N LEU A 35 -3.98 -6.96 -15.64
CA LEU A 35 -4.31 -6.58 -14.28
C LEU A 35 -5.04 -5.22 -14.30
N PRO A 36 -6.08 -5.05 -13.47
CA PRO A 36 -6.73 -3.76 -13.34
C PRO A 36 -5.70 -2.72 -12.88
N SER A 37 -5.88 -1.47 -13.30
CA SER A 37 -5.05 -0.40 -12.80
C SER A 37 -5.23 -0.21 -11.29
N VAL A 38 -4.21 0.35 -10.64
CA VAL A 38 -4.27 0.73 -9.23
C VAL A 38 -5.47 1.65 -8.96
N SER A 39 -5.70 2.61 -9.86
CA SER A 39 -6.85 3.53 -9.79
C SER A 39 -8.21 2.82 -9.88
N GLU A 40 -8.37 1.88 -10.81
CA GLU A 40 -9.61 1.10 -10.95
C GLU A 40 -9.87 0.21 -9.73
N THR A 41 -8.81 -0.40 -9.19
CA THR A 41 -8.89 -1.25 -8.00
C THR A 41 -9.30 -0.42 -6.78
N ILE A 42 -8.66 0.72 -6.57
CA ILE A 42 -8.96 1.66 -5.48
C ILE A 42 -10.40 2.20 -5.61
N SER A 43 -10.83 2.57 -6.82
CA SER A 43 -12.17 3.13 -7.05
C SER A 43 -13.30 2.16 -6.72
N LYS A 44 -13.05 0.84 -6.80
CA LYS A 44 -13.99 -0.21 -6.39
C LYS A 44 -14.03 -0.42 -4.88
N LEU A 45 -12.92 -0.18 -4.20
CA LEU A 45 -12.75 -0.42 -2.76
C LEU A 45 -13.16 0.76 -1.88
N ASP A 46 -13.08 1.98 -2.42
CA ASP A 46 -13.26 3.20 -1.64
C ASP A 46 -14.40 4.08 -2.18
N PRO A 47 -15.55 4.16 -1.47
CA PRO A 47 -16.67 5.03 -1.83
C PRO A 47 -16.44 6.51 -1.48
N SER A 48 -15.23 6.90 -1.06
CA SER A 48 -14.93 8.28 -0.68
C SER A 48 -15.33 9.30 -1.77
N PRO A 49 -15.89 10.47 -1.38
CA PRO A 49 -16.19 11.58 -2.28
C PRO A 49 -14.97 12.01 -3.09
N SER A 50 -15.18 12.50 -4.32
CA SER A 50 -14.09 12.87 -5.25
C SER A 50 -13.11 13.90 -4.68
N TYR A 51 -13.58 14.80 -3.82
CA TYR A 51 -12.74 15.83 -3.17
C TYR A 51 -11.80 15.27 -2.07
N LEU A 52 -12.03 14.03 -1.62
CA LEU A 52 -11.16 13.31 -0.68
C LEU A 52 -10.25 12.28 -1.39
N ARG A 53 -10.18 12.34 -2.72
CA ARG A 53 -9.33 11.45 -3.52
C ARG A 53 -8.06 12.14 -3.94
N CYS A 54 -6.97 11.38 -3.90
CA CYS A 54 -5.68 11.82 -4.40
C CYS A 54 -5.70 11.99 -5.92
N LYS A 55 -5.13 13.10 -6.41
CA LYS A 55 -5.01 13.40 -7.84
C LYS A 55 -4.07 12.47 -8.62
N ASN A 56 -3.22 11.70 -7.93
CA ASN A 56 -2.26 10.77 -8.53
C ASN A 56 -2.81 9.32 -8.58
N CYS A 57 -3.28 8.80 -7.44
CA CYS A 57 -3.69 7.40 -7.28
C CYS A 57 -5.22 7.19 -7.35
N ASN A 58 -6.02 8.27 -7.34
CA ASN A 58 -7.48 8.28 -7.10
C ASN A 58 -7.92 7.62 -5.77
N GLY A 59 -7.01 7.46 -4.82
CA GLY A 59 -7.25 6.82 -3.53
C GLY A 59 -7.39 7.77 -2.36
N ARG A 60 -7.82 7.21 -1.23
CA ARG A 60 -8.11 7.92 0.02
C ARG A 60 -6.95 8.76 0.54
N LEU A 61 -7.28 9.93 1.09
CA LEU A 61 -6.38 10.77 1.87
C LEU A 61 -6.49 10.46 3.39
N ILE A 62 -5.37 10.60 4.13
CA ILE A 62 -5.23 10.07 5.51
C ILE A 62 -6.09 10.80 6.59
N CYS A 63 -6.50 12.05 6.42
CA CYS A 63 -7.31 12.80 7.42
C CYS A 63 -8.20 13.91 6.84
N ASP A 64 -9.21 13.55 6.05
CA ASP A 64 -10.20 14.53 5.55
C ASP A 64 -9.55 15.66 4.71
N VAL A 65 -10.27 16.75 4.41
CA VAL A 65 -9.82 17.87 3.55
C VAL A 65 -8.48 18.50 4.01
N GLN A 66 -8.06 18.27 5.26
CA GLN A 66 -6.87 18.86 5.87
C GLN A 66 -5.60 18.00 5.78
N SER A 67 -5.70 16.72 5.40
CA SER A 67 -4.52 15.86 5.21
C SER A 67 -4.33 15.52 3.75
N PHE A 68 -3.12 15.81 3.27
CA PHE A 68 -2.84 15.88 1.84
C PHE A 68 -2.15 14.63 1.28
N VAL A 69 -1.96 13.59 2.10
CA VAL A 69 -1.18 12.36 1.77
C VAL A 69 -2.11 11.20 1.39
N CYS A 70 -1.90 10.60 0.20
CA CYS A 70 -2.59 9.36 -0.25
C CYS A 70 -2.16 8.16 0.60
N VAL A 71 -3.13 7.41 1.14
CA VAL A 71 -2.89 6.14 1.87
C VAL A 71 -2.19 5.10 0.98
N PHE A 72 -2.44 5.14 -0.34
CA PHE A 72 -1.94 4.13 -1.28
C PHE A 72 -0.59 4.49 -1.91
N CYS A 73 -0.39 5.73 -2.37
CA CYS A 73 0.82 6.13 -3.11
C CYS A 73 1.70 7.14 -2.36
N GLY A 74 1.32 7.56 -1.16
CA GLY A 74 2.09 8.51 -0.35
C GLY A 74 2.22 9.92 -0.93
N THR A 75 1.61 10.21 -2.08
CA THR A 75 1.71 11.52 -2.71
C THR A 75 1.07 12.59 -1.84
N ASN A 76 1.83 13.63 -1.52
CA ASN A 76 1.34 14.85 -0.87
C ASN A 76 0.87 15.86 -1.93
N SER A 77 -0.38 16.30 -1.85
CA SER A 77 -0.96 17.28 -2.77
C SER A 77 -0.59 18.74 -2.46
N ARG A 78 -0.05 19.04 -1.26
CA ARG A 78 0.59 20.33 -0.94
C ARG A 78 2.09 20.19 -1.12
N LYS A 79 2.60 20.59 -2.28
CA LYS A 79 4.04 20.63 -2.57
C LYS A 79 4.74 21.84 -1.96
N ASP A 80 4.00 22.94 -1.75
CA ASP A 80 4.58 24.25 -1.46
C ASP A 80 4.44 24.71 0.00
N LEU A 81 3.80 23.89 0.84
CA LEU A 81 3.67 24.17 2.27
C LEU A 81 4.10 22.91 3.05
N PRO A 82 4.98 23.04 4.05
CA PRO A 82 5.19 21.95 4.98
C PRO A 82 3.81 21.55 5.54
N PRO A 83 3.48 20.25 5.59
CA PRO A 83 2.21 19.82 6.15
C PRO A 83 2.09 20.41 7.56
N GLU A 84 0.92 20.93 7.90
CA GLU A 84 0.68 21.38 9.26
C GLU A 84 1.03 20.20 10.17
N PRO A 85 1.92 20.38 11.16
CA PRO A 85 2.35 19.27 12.00
C PRO A 85 1.11 18.58 12.53
N ILE A 86 1.05 17.25 12.39
CA ILE A 86 -0.04 16.49 12.99
C ILE A 86 -0.04 16.89 14.46
N LYS A 87 -1.13 17.55 14.88
CA LYS A 87 -1.32 17.99 16.26
C LYS A 87 -1.60 16.73 17.09
N PHE A 88 -0.55 15.92 17.30
CA PHE A 88 -0.59 14.73 18.13
C PHE A 88 -1.06 15.07 19.54
N LYS A 89 -0.92 16.35 19.94
CA LYS A 89 -1.35 16.92 21.22
C LYS A 89 -2.75 16.53 21.70
N SER A 90 -3.70 16.30 20.80
CA SER A 90 -5.08 15.97 21.17
C SER A 90 -5.42 14.47 21.12
N THR A 91 -4.47 13.62 20.70
CA THR A 91 -4.72 12.18 20.55
C THR A 91 -4.64 11.43 21.89
N ILE A 92 -5.39 10.32 22.01
CA ILE A 92 -5.33 9.44 23.18
C ILE A 92 -3.90 8.91 23.38
N GLY A 93 -3.21 8.54 22.29
CA GLY A 93 -1.84 8.03 22.35
C GLY A 93 -0.83 9.06 22.87
N TYR A 94 -0.97 10.32 22.47
CA TYR A 94 -0.13 11.39 23.01
C TYR A 94 -0.40 11.67 24.49
N ARG A 95 -1.67 11.65 24.91
CA ARG A 95 -2.03 11.78 26.33
C ARG A 95 -1.44 10.65 27.17
N TRP A 96 -1.61 9.41 26.71
CA TRP A 96 -1.03 8.24 27.36
C TRP A 96 0.50 8.33 27.48
N LEU A 97 1.18 8.78 26.43
CA LEU A 97 2.63 8.97 26.43
C LEU A 97 3.06 10.02 27.46
N LEU A 98 2.37 11.17 27.50
CA LEU A 98 2.64 12.23 28.47
C LEU A 98 2.45 11.73 29.91
N GLU A 99 1.33 11.06 30.19
CA GLU A 99 1.04 10.47 31.50
C GLU A 99 2.13 9.45 31.92
N SER A 100 2.54 8.58 31.00
CA SER A 100 3.58 7.56 31.23
C SER A 100 4.95 8.16 31.55
N LEU A 101 5.23 9.36 31.05
CA LEU A 101 6.47 10.09 31.26
C LEU A 101 6.36 11.16 32.36
N GLN A 102 5.20 11.31 32.99
CA GLN A 102 4.90 12.36 33.98
C GLN A 102 5.10 13.78 33.43
N LEU A 103 4.72 13.98 32.17
CA LEU A 103 4.77 15.26 31.46
C LEU A 103 3.36 15.81 31.26
N ASP A 104 3.21 17.14 31.16
CA ASP A 104 1.92 17.83 30.98
C ASP A 104 1.73 18.40 29.56
N GLY A 105 2.76 18.33 28.71
CA GLY A 105 2.72 18.82 27.34
C GLY A 105 2.85 20.35 27.21
N SER A 106 3.19 21.03 28.31
CA SER A 106 3.55 22.45 28.34
C SER A 106 4.87 22.67 27.60
N VAL A 107 4.92 23.66 26.72
CA VAL A 107 6.19 24.17 26.16
C VAL A 107 6.65 25.31 27.06
N LEU A 108 7.82 25.16 27.70
CA LEU A 108 8.55 26.29 28.28
C LEU A 108 8.91 27.22 27.11
N PHE A 109 8.36 28.43 27.14
CA PHE A 109 8.72 29.51 26.22
C PHE A 109 10.05 30.14 26.63
#